data_AF-A0A453RBL6-F1
#
_entry.id   AF-A0A453RBL6-F1
#
_cell.length_a   1.000
_cell.length_b   1.000
_cell.length_c   1.000
_cell.angle_alpha   90.00
_cell.angle_beta   90.00
_cell.angle_gamma   90.00
#
_symmetry.space_group_name_H-M   'P 1'
#
loop_
_entity.id
_entity.type
_entity.pdbx_description
1 polymer ?
#
loop_
_entity_poly.entity_id
_entity_poly.type
_entity_poly.pdbx_seq_one_letter_code
_entity_poly.pdbx_strand_id
1 'polypeptide(L)'
;MAAAATRRAASSLASRCLLSRPAASPAAVPSALRRADGARGLLPGLLQRFGTAAAAEEPISPSVQVGETQLLINGKFVDAASGKTFPTVDPRTGEVIARVAEGDAEDVDRAVVAARKAFDEGPWPRMTAYERSRILLRFADLIEKHNDDIAALETWDNGKPYEQAAHIEVPMLARLMRYYAGESSLHPDSNR
;
A
#
# COMPACT_ATOMS: atom_id res chain seq x y z
N MET A 1 -48.91 1.36 17.72
CA MET A 1 -49.01 0.16 18.58
C MET A 1 -48.07 -0.90 18.02
N ALA A 2 -47.20 -1.45 18.88
CA ALA A 2 -46.25 -2.57 18.67
C ALA A 2 -45.06 -2.31 17.71
N ALA A 3 -43.83 -2.76 17.95
CA ALA A 3 -43.08 -3.20 19.13
C ALA A 3 -41.59 -3.26 18.73
N ALA A 4 -40.70 -2.91 19.65
CA ALA A 4 -39.25 -2.89 19.49
C ALA A 4 -38.61 -4.28 19.60
N ALA A 5 -37.39 -4.47 19.05
CA ALA A 5 -36.41 -5.41 19.60
C ALA A 5 -34.99 -5.17 19.04
N THR A 6 -34.21 -4.38 19.78
CA THR A 6 -32.76 -4.20 19.67
C THR A 6 -32.05 -5.43 20.23
N ARG A 7 -31.07 -6.02 19.52
CA ARG A 7 -30.21 -7.09 20.08
C ARG A 7 -28.91 -6.52 20.61
N ARG A 8 -28.69 -6.74 21.90
CA ARG A 8 -27.50 -6.36 22.67
C ARG A 8 -26.63 -7.61 22.86
N ALA A 9 -25.33 -7.46 22.65
CA ALA A 9 -24.32 -8.47 22.94
C ALA A 9 -24.09 -8.58 24.45
N ALA A 10 -23.97 -9.81 24.94
CA ALA A 10 -23.32 -10.16 26.21
C ALA A 10 -23.02 -11.66 26.20
N SER A 11 -21.78 -12.04 26.53
CA SER A 11 -21.48 -13.28 27.25
C SER A 11 -20.09 -13.18 27.86
N SER A 12 -20.02 -13.60 29.12
CA SER A 12 -19.06 -13.26 30.15
C SER A 12 -18.18 -14.43 30.55
N LEU A 13 -16.94 -14.11 30.91
CA LEU A 13 -16.18 -14.52 32.11
C LEU A 13 -15.86 -16.00 32.45
N ALA A 14 -14.63 -16.11 32.98
CA ALA A 14 -14.14 -17.02 34.02
C ALA A 14 -13.68 -18.42 33.55
N SER A 15 -12.70 -19.10 34.13
CA SER A 15 -11.74 -18.85 35.22
C SER A 15 -10.82 -20.09 35.29
N ARG A 16 -9.53 -19.88 35.62
CA ARG A 16 -8.64 -20.80 36.40
C ARG A 16 -8.36 -22.19 35.77
N CYS A 17 -7.24 -22.87 35.96
CA CYS A 17 -6.34 -22.98 37.09
C CYS A 17 -4.99 -23.62 36.64
N LEU A 18 -4.04 -23.55 37.56
CA LEU A 18 -2.62 -23.92 37.52
C LEU A 18 -2.33 -25.40 37.25
N LEU A 19 -1.07 -25.71 36.87
CA LEU A 19 -0.17 -26.81 37.33
C LEU A 19 0.86 -27.06 36.20
N SER A 20 2.13 -26.66 36.31
CA SER A 20 3.25 -27.26 37.07
C SER A 20 4.28 -27.94 36.14
N ARG A 21 5.51 -27.39 36.14
CA ARG A 21 6.82 -27.94 35.67
C ARG A 21 7.13 -29.32 36.29
N PRO A 22 8.09 -30.17 35.80
CA PRO A 22 9.53 -29.87 35.53
C PRO A 22 10.11 -30.55 34.26
N ALA A 23 11.19 -30.10 33.61
CA ALA A 23 12.64 -30.07 33.93
C ALA A 23 13.29 -31.44 34.22
N ALA A 24 14.05 -31.97 33.24
CA ALA A 24 15.09 -32.98 33.46
C ALA A 24 16.17 -32.95 32.35
N SER A 25 17.40 -32.68 32.78
CA SER A 25 18.71 -33.03 32.21
C SER A 25 19.42 -33.76 33.38
N PRO A 26 20.34 -34.75 33.24
CA PRO A 26 21.69 -34.49 32.70
C PRO A 26 22.47 -35.72 32.15
N ALA A 27 23.76 -35.50 31.87
CA ALA A 27 24.90 -36.42 32.00
C ALA A 27 25.12 -37.48 30.89
N ALA A 28 26.33 -37.91 30.55
CA ALA A 28 27.72 -37.50 30.82
C ALA A 28 28.63 -38.30 29.86
N VAL A 29 29.86 -37.82 29.73
CA VAL A 29 31.00 -38.31 28.93
C VAL A 29 31.52 -39.68 29.44
N PRO A 30 32.28 -40.44 28.64
CA PRO A 30 33.67 -40.62 29.04
C PRO A 30 34.70 -40.51 27.91
N SER A 31 35.84 -39.96 28.32
CA SER A 31 37.09 -39.80 27.60
C SER A 31 37.80 -41.15 27.41
N ALA A 32 38.33 -41.38 26.21
CA ALA A 32 39.41 -42.35 26.01
C ALA A 32 40.51 -41.72 25.15
N LEU A 33 41.61 -41.40 25.83
CA LEU A 33 42.92 -41.12 25.25
C LEU A 33 43.46 -42.39 24.56
N ARG A 34 43.78 -42.29 23.27
CA ARG A 34 44.95 -42.96 22.70
C ARG A 34 45.60 -42.06 21.66
N ARG A 35 46.87 -41.72 21.91
CA ARG A 35 47.81 -41.24 20.89
C ARG A 35 48.24 -42.43 20.04
N ALA A 36 48.32 -42.25 18.72
CA ALA A 36 49.59 -42.28 17.98
C ALA A 36 49.35 -42.13 16.47
N ASP A 37 50.20 -41.30 15.87
CA ASP A 37 50.77 -41.40 14.52
C ASP A 37 49.92 -41.10 13.27
N GLY A 38 50.24 -39.95 12.68
CA GLY A 38 50.82 -39.91 11.34
C GLY A 38 49.89 -40.12 10.16
N ALA A 39 49.27 -39.05 9.66
CA ALA A 39 49.10 -38.79 8.23
C ALA A 39 48.53 -37.38 8.00
N ARG A 40 49.29 -36.52 7.32
CA ARG A 40 48.76 -35.34 6.64
C ARG A 40 47.88 -35.83 5.48
N GLY A 41 46.58 -35.94 5.72
CA GLY A 41 45.56 -36.14 4.69
C GLY A 41 44.72 -34.87 4.55
N LEU A 42 44.73 -34.29 3.35
CA LEU A 42 43.94 -33.14 2.94
C LEU A 42 42.45 -33.41 3.19
N LEU A 43 41.80 -32.58 4.02
CA LEU A 43 40.34 -32.54 4.10
C LEU A 43 39.81 -31.95 2.78
N PRO A 44 38.91 -32.62 2.04
CA PRO A 44 38.17 -31.97 0.98
C PRO A 44 37.28 -30.93 1.64
N GLY A 45 37.48 -29.67 1.27
CA GLY A 45 36.67 -28.56 1.72
C GLY A 45 35.18 -28.89 1.57
N LEU A 46 34.46 -28.78 2.69
CA LEU A 46 33.02 -28.80 2.72
C LEU A 46 32.53 -27.58 1.94
N LEU A 47 32.34 -27.73 0.63
CA LEU A 47 31.57 -26.78 -0.17
C LEU A 47 30.13 -26.89 0.32
N GLN A 48 29.84 -26.13 1.36
CA GLN A 48 28.48 -25.88 1.81
C GLN A 48 27.81 -25.09 0.69
N ARG A 49 27.16 -25.84 -0.20
CA ARG A 49 26.34 -25.30 -1.28
C ARG A 49 25.22 -24.53 -0.61
N PHE A 50 25.39 -23.21 -0.50
CA PHE A 50 24.30 -22.29 -0.24
C PHE A 50 23.35 -22.40 -1.44
N GLY A 51 22.46 -23.39 -1.38
CA GLY A 51 21.33 -23.49 -2.28
C GLY A 51 20.41 -22.33 -1.97
N THR A 52 20.55 -21.22 -2.69
CA THR A 52 19.53 -20.18 -2.77
C THR A 52 18.37 -20.72 -3.60
N ALA A 53 17.62 -21.68 -3.03
CA ALA A 53 16.25 -21.86 -3.47
C ALA A 53 15.52 -20.62 -2.97
N ALA A 54 15.41 -19.60 -3.83
CA ALA A 54 14.44 -18.55 -3.62
C ALA A 54 13.08 -19.27 -3.56
N ALA A 55 12.53 -19.40 -2.36
CA ALA A 55 11.13 -19.75 -2.23
C ALA A 55 10.39 -18.71 -3.07
N ALA A 56 9.66 -19.16 -4.09
CA ALA A 56 8.74 -18.30 -4.79
C ALA A 56 7.68 -17.91 -3.75
N GLU A 57 7.87 -16.77 -3.09
CA GLU A 57 6.83 -16.17 -2.27
C GLU A 57 5.64 -15.94 -3.18
N GLU A 58 4.47 -16.39 -2.73
CA GLU A 58 3.23 -16.15 -3.45
C GLU A 58 3.06 -14.64 -3.63
N PRO A 59 2.75 -14.16 -4.86
CA PRO A 59 2.57 -12.74 -5.10
C PRO A 59 1.49 -12.20 -4.17
N ILE A 60 1.83 -11.18 -3.38
CA ILE A 60 0.86 -10.46 -2.54
C ILE A 60 -0.25 -9.97 -3.46
N SER A 61 -1.45 -10.54 -3.31
CA SER A 61 -2.65 -10.09 -3.99
C SER A 61 -3.32 -9.07 -3.08
N PRO A 62 -3.50 -7.82 -3.51
CA PRO A 62 -4.12 -6.80 -2.66
C PRO A 62 -5.54 -7.24 -2.27
N SER A 63 -5.93 -6.97 -1.02
CA SER A 63 -7.32 -7.12 -0.57
C SER A 63 -8.27 -6.08 -1.19
N VAL A 64 -7.72 -5.12 -1.94
CA VAL A 64 -8.43 -4.00 -2.54
C VAL A 64 -9.15 -4.43 -3.81
N GLN A 65 -10.46 -4.17 -3.87
CA GLN A 65 -11.25 -4.33 -5.09
C GLN A 65 -11.07 -3.07 -5.97
N VAL A 66 -10.70 -3.25 -7.23
CA VAL A 66 -10.58 -2.15 -8.19
C VAL A 66 -11.99 -1.74 -8.63
N GLY A 67 -12.54 -0.70 -7.98
CA GLY A 67 -13.91 -0.23 -8.22
C GLY A 67 -14.02 0.89 -9.27
N GLU A 68 -13.06 1.82 -9.28
CA GLU A 68 -13.13 3.03 -10.10
C GLU A 68 -12.13 2.95 -11.26
N THR A 69 -12.61 2.55 -12.45
CA THR A 69 -11.79 2.38 -13.67
C THR A 69 -12.09 3.41 -14.76
N GLN A 70 -12.98 4.35 -14.46
CA GLN A 70 -13.45 5.42 -15.34
C GLN A 70 -12.52 6.65 -15.29
N LEU A 71 -12.71 7.59 -16.21
CA LEU A 71 -12.04 8.89 -16.19
C LEU A 71 -12.64 9.76 -15.08
N LEU A 72 -11.80 10.49 -14.33
CA LEU A 72 -12.27 11.48 -13.36
C LEU A 72 -12.30 12.89 -13.97
N ILE A 73 -13.47 13.35 -14.42
CA ILE A 73 -13.66 14.66 -15.06
C ILE A 73 -14.74 15.45 -14.31
N ASN A 74 -14.44 16.71 -13.96
CA ASN A 74 -15.36 17.60 -13.25
C ASN A 74 -15.91 16.99 -11.93
N GLY A 75 -15.04 16.27 -11.20
CA GLY A 75 -15.40 15.60 -9.94
C GLY A 75 -16.32 14.39 -10.08
N LYS A 76 -16.46 13.83 -11.28
CA LYS A 76 -17.28 12.65 -11.56
C LYS A 76 -16.49 11.59 -12.31
N PHE A 77 -16.76 10.33 -12.00
CA PHE A 77 -16.33 9.20 -12.80
C PHE A 77 -17.21 9.09 -14.05
N VAL A 78 -16.57 9.10 -15.22
CA VAL A 78 -17.22 9.06 -16.53
C VAL A 78 -16.50 8.10 -17.46
N ASP A 79 -17.25 7.41 -18.31
CA ASP A 79 -16.66 6.61 -19.38
C ASP A 79 -15.93 7.52 -20.39
N ALA A 80 -14.96 6.92 -21.10
CA ALA A 80 -14.36 7.54 -22.27
C ALA A 80 -15.46 7.83 -23.30
N ALA A 81 -15.36 8.95 -24.01
CA ALA A 81 -16.34 9.34 -25.03
C ALA A 81 -16.46 8.27 -26.14
N SER A 82 -15.35 7.61 -26.45
CA SER A 82 -15.30 6.49 -27.39
C SER A 82 -15.89 5.17 -26.86
N GLY A 83 -16.13 5.06 -25.55
CA GLY A 83 -16.50 3.83 -24.85
C GLY A 83 -15.38 2.78 -24.78
N LYS A 84 -14.18 3.10 -25.29
CA LYS A 84 -13.05 2.17 -25.30
C LYS A 84 -12.45 2.01 -23.90
N THR A 85 -11.84 0.85 -23.70
CA THR A 85 -11.08 0.51 -22.50
C THR A 85 -9.84 -0.26 -22.90
N PHE A 86 -8.77 -0.17 -22.12
CA PHE A 86 -7.57 -0.98 -22.27
C PHE A 86 -7.26 -1.75 -20.97
N PRO A 87 -6.62 -2.93 -21.05
CA PRO A 87 -6.28 -3.70 -19.87
C PRO A 87 -5.06 -3.10 -19.16
N THR A 88 -5.12 -3.03 -17.84
CA THR A 88 -3.90 -3.00 -17.01
C THR A 88 -3.60 -4.39 -16.49
N VAL A 89 -2.32 -4.73 -16.40
CA VAL A 89 -1.84 -6.11 -16.19
C VAL A 89 -0.88 -6.18 -15.03
N ASP A 90 -0.92 -7.29 -14.30
CA ASP A 90 0.05 -7.58 -13.26
C ASP A 90 1.38 -7.96 -13.91
N PRO A 91 2.48 -7.20 -13.74
CA PRO A 91 3.76 -7.51 -14.38
C PRO A 91 4.41 -8.78 -13.82
N ARG A 92 3.95 -9.30 -12.68
CA ARG A 92 4.46 -10.53 -12.04
C ARG A 92 3.89 -11.79 -12.70
N THR A 93 2.64 -11.73 -13.17
CA THR A 93 1.90 -12.90 -13.69
C THR A 93 1.47 -12.75 -15.14
N GLY A 94 1.37 -11.53 -15.66
CA GLY A 94 0.80 -11.19 -16.96
C GLY A 94 -0.74 -11.20 -16.98
N GLU A 95 -1.40 -11.45 -15.85
CA GLU A 95 -2.86 -11.48 -15.75
C GLU A 95 -3.46 -10.07 -15.77
N VAL A 96 -4.67 -9.93 -16.30
CA VAL A 96 -5.39 -8.65 -16.33
C VAL A 96 -5.91 -8.33 -14.93
N ILE A 97 -5.54 -7.15 -14.42
CA ILE A 97 -6.03 -6.60 -13.16
C ILE A 97 -7.42 -6.00 -13.36
N ALA A 98 -7.54 -5.09 -14.32
CA ALA A 98 -8.76 -4.36 -14.64
C ALA A 98 -8.74 -3.83 -16.08
N ARG A 99 -9.91 -3.43 -16.59
CA ARG A 99 -10.02 -2.64 -17.82
C ARG A 99 -10.34 -1.20 -17.46
N VAL A 100 -9.45 -0.28 -17.83
CA VAL A 100 -9.56 1.15 -17.54
C VAL A 100 -9.99 1.92 -18.77
N ALA A 101 -10.73 3.01 -18.58
CA ALA A 101 -11.22 3.85 -19.65
C ALA A 101 -10.06 4.42 -20.50
N GLU A 102 -10.17 4.29 -21.82
CA GLU A 102 -9.16 4.75 -22.77
C GLU A 102 -9.51 6.18 -23.22
N GLY A 103 -8.99 7.17 -22.50
CA GLY A 103 -9.20 8.57 -22.83
C GLY A 103 -8.53 8.97 -24.16
N ASP A 104 -9.27 9.70 -25.00
CA ASP A 104 -8.80 10.24 -26.29
C ASP A 104 -8.94 11.78 -26.32
N ALA A 105 -8.67 12.41 -27.47
CA ALA A 105 -8.69 13.86 -27.65
C ALA A 105 -9.98 14.52 -27.15
N GLU A 106 -11.15 13.92 -27.40
CA GLU A 106 -12.42 14.44 -26.89
C GLU A 106 -12.48 14.46 -25.36
N ASP A 107 -11.96 13.41 -24.70
CA ASP A 107 -11.94 13.33 -23.25
C ASP A 107 -11.00 14.38 -22.63
N VAL A 108 -9.87 14.61 -23.31
CA VAL A 108 -8.93 15.69 -22.97
C VAL A 108 -9.62 17.05 -23.10
N ASP A 109 -10.35 17.29 -24.19
CA ASP A 109 -11.09 18.54 -24.39
C ASP A 109 -12.15 18.75 -23.29
N ARG A 110 -12.90 17.70 -22.93
CA ARG A 110 -13.86 17.73 -21.81
C ARG A 110 -13.17 18.08 -20.48
N ALA A 111 -12.00 17.50 -20.21
CA ALA A 111 -11.21 17.77 -19.01
C ALA A 111 -10.68 19.21 -18.98
N VAL A 112 -10.17 19.71 -20.11
CA VAL A 112 -9.64 21.08 -20.24
C VAL A 112 -10.75 22.11 -20.04
N VAL A 113 -11.92 21.90 -20.66
CA VAL A 113 -13.09 22.78 -20.47
C VAL A 113 -13.53 22.79 -19.01
N ALA A 114 -13.58 21.62 -18.35
CA ALA A 114 -13.93 21.53 -16.94
C ALA A 114 -12.92 22.26 -16.04
N ALA A 115 -11.62 22.07 -16.28
CA ALA A 115 -10.55 22.74 -15.54
C ALA A 115 -10.57 24.26 -15.75
N ARG A 116 -10.77 24.71 -16.99
CA ARG A 116 -10.92 26.13 -17.34
C ARG A 116 -12.10 26.76 -16.62
N LYS A 117 -13.26 26.10 -16.63
CA LYS A 117 -14.44 26.55 -15.89
C LYS A 117 -14.19 26.60 -14.38
N ALA A 118 -13.51 25.60 -13.82
CA ALA A 118 -13.16 25.60 -12.39
C ALA A 118 -12.22 26.74 -12.01
N PHE A 119 -11.35 27.18 -12.93
CA PHE A 119 -10.49 28.35 -12.74
C PHE A 119 -11.27 29.66 -12.94
N ASP A 120 -11.91 29.84 -14.08
CA ASP A 120 -12.54 31.11 -14.44
C ASP A 120 -13.75 31.42 -13.54
N GLU A 121 -14.58 30.42 -13.22
CA GLU A 121 -15.86 30.59 -12.50
C GLU A 121 -15.90 29.87 -11.14
N GLY A 122 -15.03 28.88 -10.94
CA GLY A 122 -15.08 28.01 -9.77
C GLY A 122 -14.54 28.63 -8.47
N PRO A 123 -14.78 27.97 -7.33
CA PRO A 123 -14.35 28.49 -6.03
C PRO A 123 -12.84 28.37 -5.81
N TRP A 124 -12.14 27.46 -6.50
CA TRP A 124 -10.74 27.13 -6.22
C TRP A 124 -9.75 28.31 -6.26
N PRO A 125 -9.72 29.17 -7.30
CA PRO A 125 -8.83 30.34 -7.29
C PRO A 125 -9.33 31.46 -6.37
N ARG A 126 -10.62 31.45 -6.01
CA ARG A 126 -11.23 32.43 -5.11
C ARG A 126 -11.03 32.07 -3.62
N MET A 127 -10.71 30.81 -3.34
CA MET A 127 -10.31 30.38 -2.00
C MET A 127 -9.07 31.13 -1.55
N THR A 128 -9.00 31.41 -0.26
CA THR A 128 -7.79 31.86 0.40
C THR A 128 -6.71 30.79 0.34
N ALA A 129 -5.46 31.22 0.45
CA ALA A 129 -4.33 30.30 0.49
C ALA A 129 -4.41 29.33 1.69
N TYR A 130 -5.04 29.76 2.80
CA TYR A 130 -5.36 28.93 3.96
C TYR A 130 -6.41 27.86 3.66
N GLU A 131 -7.51 28.18 2.98
CA GLU A 131 -8.54 27.20 2.62
C GLU A 131 -7.98 26.11 1.70
N ARG A 132 -7.16 26.48 0.70
CA ARG A 132 -6.48 25.49 -0.15
C ARG A 132 -5.50 24.62 0.64
N SER A 133 -4.75 25.22 1.58
CA SER A 133 -3.87 24.49 2.49
C SER A 133 -4.63 23.43 3.29
N ARG A 134 -5.80 23.77 3.83
CA ARG A 134 -6.66 22.83 4.57
C ARG A 134 -7.11 21.64 3.72
N ILE A 135 -7.39 21.86 2.44
CA ILE A 135 -7.76 20.79 1.51
C ILE A 135 -6.57 19.85 1.26
N LEU A 136 -5.37 20.40 1.01
CA LEU A 136 -4.15 19.61 0.81
C LEU A 136 -3.76 18.80 2.07
N LEU A 137 -3.91 19.38 3.26
CA LEU A 137 -3.69 18.66 4.52
C LEU A 137 -4.68 17.49 4.67
N ARG A 138 -5.97 17.73 4.37
CA ARG A 138 -6.97 16.66 4.39
C ARG A 138 -6.66 15.56 3.38
N PHE A 139 -6.13 15.91 2.21
CA PHE A 139 -5.72 14.93 1.22
C PHE A 139 -4.54 14.08 1.72
N ALA A 140 -3.54 14.70 2.35
CA ALA A 140 -2.43 13.97 2.98
C ALA A 140 -2.92 12.99 4.05
N ASP A 141 -3.87 13.40 4.90
CA ASP A 141 -4.46 12.53 5.93
C ASP A 141 -5.20 11.33 5.31
N LEU A 142 -5.86 11.53 4.16
CA LEU A 142 -6.51 10.45 3.43
C LEU A 142 -5.52 9.48 2.79
N ILE A 143 -4.40 9.99 2.24
CA ILE A 143 -3.32 9.15 1.69
C ILE A 143 -2.77 8.23 2.80
N GLU A 144 -2.44 8.78 3.96
CA GLU A 144 -1.91 7.98 5.08
C GLU A 144 -2.93 6.99 5.63
N LYS A 145 -4.20 7.40 5.73
CA LYS A 145 -5.27 6.51 6.16
C LYS A 145 -5.41 5.28 5.25
N HIS A 146 -5.15 5.46 3.95
CA HIS A 146 -5.26 4.41 2.93
C HIS A 146 -3.89 3.92 2.46
N ASN A 147 -2.84 4.06 3.28
CA ASN A 147 -1.46 3.75 2.89
C ASN A 147 -1.31 2.33 2.36
N ASP A 148 -1.83 1.35 3.09
CA ASP A 148 -1.68 -0.07 2.73
C ASP A 148 -2.44 -0.41 1.44
N ASP A 149 -3.64 0.16 1.26
CA ASP A 149 -4.44 -0.03 0.04
C ASP A 149 -3.72 0.54 -1.18
N ILE A 150 -3.20 1.77 -1.07
CA ILE A 150 -2.47 2.45 -2.15
C ILE A 150 -1.16 1.70 -2.45
N ALA A 151 -0.41 1.31 -1.42
CA ALA A 151 0.84 0.58 -1.58
C ALA A 151 0.63 -0.77 -2.24
N ALA A 152 -0.43 -1.48 -1.88
CA ALA A 152 -0.74 -2.77 -2.47
C ALA A 152 -1.18 -2.63 -3.95
N LEU A 153 -1.94 -1.59 -4.30
CA LEU A 153 -2.26 -1.26 -5.70
C LEU A 153 -1.01 -0.88 -6.51
N GLU A 154 -0.12 -0.05 -5.97
CA GLU A 154 1.15 0.34 -6.60
C GLU A 154 2.05 -0.87 -6.86
N THR A 155 2.14 -1.80 -5.90
CA THR A 155 2.87 -3.06 -6.08
C THR A 155 2.21 -3.95 -7.11
N TRP A 156 0.88 -4.03 -7.13
CA TRP A 156 0.16 -4.89 -8.05
C TRP A 156 0.29 -4.43 -9.51
N ASP A 157 0.17 -3.12 -9.76
CA ASP A 157 0.18 -2.55 -11.10
C ASP A 157 1.61 -2.32 -11.63
N ASN A 158 2.58 -2.02 -10.76
CA ASN A 158 3.95 -1.67 -11.16
C ASN A 158 4.96 -2.80 -10.95
N GLY A 159 4.67 -3.76 -10.06
CA GLY A 159 5.58 -4.86 -9.71
C GLY A 159 6.70 -4.49 -8.72
N LYS A 160 6.66 -3.29 -8.14
CA LYS A 160 7.64 -2.86 -7.13
C LYS A 160 7.43 -3.59 -5.79
N PRO A 161 8.47 -3.78 -4.96
CA PRO A 161 8.31 -4.38 -3.63
C PRO A 161 7.32 -3.59 -2.76
N TYR A 162 6.41 -4.28 -2.07
CA TYR A 162 5.41 -3.67 -1.18
C TYR A 162 6.06 -2.76 -0.13
N GLU A 163 7.16 -3.20 0.48
CA GLU A 163 7.92 -2.44 1.47
C GLU A 163 8.41 -1.08 0.93
N GLN A 164 8.80 -1.03 -0.34
CA GLN A 164 9.19 0.22 -1.00
C GLN A 164 7.98 1.16 -1.16
N ALA A 165 6.85 0.63 -1.64
CA ALA A 165 5.62 1.42 -1.80
C ALA A 165 5.11 1.94 -0.45
N ALA A 166 4.97 1.06 0.55
CA ALA A 166 4.34 1.33 1.83
C ALA A 166 5.17 2.19 2.79
N HIS A 167 6.51 2.09 2.74
CA HIS A 167 7.38 2.77 3.71
C HIS A 167 8.17 3.93 3.14
N ILE A 168 8.26 4.05 1.81
CA ILE A 168 9.01 5.11 1.15
C ILE A 168 8.07 5.97 0.31
N GLU A 169 7.41 5.42 -0.70
CA GLU A 169 6.73 6.20 -1.74
C GLU A 169 5.43 6.85 -1.25
N VAL A 170 4.51 6.07 -0.67
CA VAL A 170 3.22 6.61 -0.17
C VAL A 170 3.43 7.61 0.99
N PRO A 171 4.31 7.34 1.98
CA PRO A 171 4.64 8.34 2.99
C PRO A 171 5.33 9.60 2.43
N MET A 172 6.16 9.45 1.39
CA MET A 172 6.77 10.60 0.70
C MET A 172 5.70 11.46 0.01
N LEU A 173 4.73 10.84 -0.66
CA LEU A 173 3.60 11.55 -1.28
C LEU A 173 2.80 12.36 -0.25
N ALA A 174 2.45 11.75 0.89
CA ALA A 174 1.76 12.45 1.97
C ALA A 174 2.57 13.64 2.51
N ARG A 175 3.88 13.48 2.70
CA ARG A 175 4.79 14.57 3.11
C ARG A 175 4.84 15.70 2.08
N LEU A 176 4.89 15.37 0.79
CA LEU A 176 4.90 16.37 -0.29
C LEU A 176 3.62 17.19 -0.30
N MET A 177 2.46 16.56 -0.10
CA MET A 177 1.18 17.28 0.02
C MET A 177 1.17 18.23 1.22
N ARG A 178 1.74 17.83 2.36
CA ARG A 178 1.89 18.72 3.53
C ARG A 178 2.86 19.86 3.29
N TYR A 179 3.96 19.61 2.58
CA TYR A 179 4.92 20.65 2.20
C TYR A 179 4.24 21.75 1.37
N TYR A 180 3.54 21.39 0.29
CA TYR A 180 2.81 22.36 -0.53
C TYR A 180 1.64 23.04 0.21
N ALA A 181 1.01 22.34 1.17
CA ALA A 181 0.03 22.97 2.04
C ALA A 181 0.66 24.07 2.91
N GLY A 182 1.86 23.84 3.42
CA GLY A 182 2.65 24.84 4.16
C GLY A 182 3.01 26.04 3.29
N GLU A 183 3.60 25.82 2.12
CA GLU A 183 3.97 26.87 1.17
C GLU A 183 2.75 27.73 0.76
N SER A 184 1.60 27.08 0.48
CA SER A 184 0.35 27.80 0.18
C SER A 184 -0.05 28.74 1.32
N SER A 185 0.15 28.36 2.58
CA SER A 185 -0.19 29.21 3.72
C SER A 185 0.78 30.38 3.96
N LEU A 186 2.05 30.24 3.53
CA LEU A 186 3.09 31.26 3.72
C LEU A 186 3.02 32.40 2.70
N HIS A 187 2.37 32.19 1.54
CA HIS A 187 2.23 33.19 0.48
C HIS A 187 0.77 33.61 0.29
N PRO A 188 0.19 34.39 1.23
CA PRO A 188 -1.22 34.77 1.21
C PRO A 188 -1.61 35.68 0.04
N ASP A 189 -0.65 36.36 -0.60
CA ASP A 189 -0.89 37.50 -1.51
C ASP A 189 -0.72 37.20 -3.01
N SER A 190 -0.52 35.95 -3.45
CA SER A 190 -0.21 35.64 -4.86
C SER A 190 -1.40 35.76 -5.85
N ASN A 191 -2.55 36.29 -5.44
CA ASN A 191 -3.72 36.45 -6.30
C ASN A 191 -4.35 37.85 -6.25
N ARG A 192 -3.53 38.90 -6.07
CA ARG A 192 -3.92 40.29 -6.37
C ARG A 192 -3.27 40.76 -7.67
#